data_AF-A0A2S4PNY9-F1
#
_entry.id   AF-A0A2S4PNY9-F1
#
_cell.length_a   1.000
_cell.length_b   1.000
_cell.length_c   1.000
_cell.angle_alpha   90.00
_cell.angle_beta   90.00
_cell.angle_gamma   90.00
#
_symmetry.space_group_name_H-M   'P 1'
#
loop_
_entity.id
_entity.type
_entity.pdbx_description
1 polymer ?
#
loop_
_entity_poly.entity_id
_entity_poly.type
_entity_poly.pdbx_seq_one_letter_code
_entity_poly.pdbx_strand_id
1 'polypeptide(L)'
;MLCVGRIRGRIVLPSPAPSAQLRARCRSLHVSLKLNNKPRRKIKSLKIEDLRILSEINQSVPAEELFPPYDENDKQSLKNIYTEEQLKAIQAGEEAIDPEDLKYQGILRHDMGTLHYFDNLDKSRAALDRKKEYEGPYDPELREANLTENIGAALQAAQKVLEKTPNPLEVNVVDDRKTAQSDENFKPIISRLNVWKIMDTMSLAMGKNGPIPRDNGQVQDFTAPGLPKRFLPRDGKDLNAKTENDTRDPDGVYNNLIAQTGLTLDEILAFKIKVLVQHRVSNQTRLGKVPGQYVLAIAGNGDGRLGLGEAKGGDGGQTLNLAKISAIKNMRPIPRYENRTIFGEVDAKVSAVRVKLMARPPGFGLRCQHLIFEMARAAGIDDLAARVPHARNKMNTCKAVYKALLSQLIPDEIARGRGKKLVDVRRVYYGGQV
;
A
#
# COMPACT_ATOMS: atom_id res chain seq x y z
N MET A 1 46.08 32.44 2.69
CA MET A 1 45.98 33.20 3.95
C MET A 1 45.11 32.40 4.91
N LEU A 2 45.50 32.40 6.19
CA LEU A 2 45.17 31.44 7.26
C LEU A 2 43.69 31.29 7.64
N CYS A 3 43.34 30.11 8.16
CA CYS A 3 42.86 29.96 9.55
C CYS A 3 42.83 28.46 9.93
N VAL A 4 43.57 28.07 10.99
CA VAL A 4 43.64 26.70 11.53
C VAL A 4 43.23 26.74 13.01
N GLY A 5 42.21 25.96 13.38
CA GLY A 5 41.78 25.71 14.77
C GLY A 5 42.16 24.30 15.24
N ARG A 6 42.69 24.20 16.46
CA ARG A 6 43.26 23.00 17.11
C ARG A 6 42.20 22.24 17.93
N ILE A 7 42.12 20.92 17.77
CA ILE A 7 41.32 19.99 18.61
C ILE A 7 42.25 19.28 19.59
N ARG A 8 41.89 19.28 20.89
CA ARG A 8 42.61 18.58 21.98
C ARG A 8 41.87 17.28 22.33
N GLY A 9 42.59 16.15 22.30
CA GLY A 9 42.14 14.88 22.88
C GLY A 9 42.43 14.82 24.38
N ARG A 10 41.49 14.27 25.16
CA ARG A 10 41.66 13.95 26.59
C ARG A 10 41.64 12.43 26.76
N ILE A 11 42.73 11.93 27.32
CA ILE A 11 42.98 10.53 27.69
C ILE A 11 42.18 10.22 28.96
N VAL A 12 41.42 9.12 28.95
CA VAL A 12 40.67 8.61 30.11
C VAL A 12 41.54 7.54 30.79
N LEU A 13 41.89 7.77 32.05
CA LEU A 13 42.59 6.80 32.91
C LEU A 13 41.57 5.77 33.46
N PRO A 14 41.91 4.48 33.55
CA PRO A 14 41.05 3.46 34.15
C PRO A 14 41.01 3.56 35.68
N SER A 15 39.83 3.33 36.27
CA SER A 15 39.60 3.29 37.72
C SER A 15 40.33 2.13 38.41
N PRO A 16 40.87 2.30 39.62
CA PRO A 16 41.54 1.22 40.35
C PRO A 16 40.55 0.13 40.81
N ALA A 17 40.97 -1.13 40.66
CA ALA A 17 40.21 -2.31 41.10
C ALA A 17 40.08 -2.37 42.65
N PRO A 18 38.98 -2.93 43.20
CA PRO A 18 38.80 -3.07 44.64
C PRO A 18 39.81 -4.08 45.23
N SER A 19 40.48 -3.69 46.30
CA SER A 19 41.42 -4.54 47.04
C SER A 19 40.69 -5.69 47.74
N ALA A 20 41.07 -6.92 47.39
CA ALA A 20 40.56 -8.12 48.05
C ALA A 20 41.21 -8.25 49.45
N GLN A 21 40.49 -7.85 50.51
CA GLN A 21 40.87 -8.18 51.87
C GLN A 21 40.56 -9.66 52.16
N LEU A 22 41.59 -10.44 52.50
CA LEU A 22 41.44 -11.80 53.03
C LEU A 22 40.68 -11.74 54.36
N ARG A 23 39.39 -12.13 54.36
CA ARG A 23 38.65 -12.35 55.60
C ARG A 23 39.22 -13.58 56.31
N ALA A 24 39.93 -13.38 57.41
CA ALA A 24 40.31 -14.45 58.30
C ALA A 24 39.04 -15.16 58.82
N ARG A 25 38.95 -16.48 58.63
CA ARG A 25 37.89 -17.30 59.23
C ARG A 25 38.22 -17.52 60.71
N CYS A 26 37.82 -16.59 61.57
CA CYS A 26 37.76 -16.85 63.01
C CYS A 26 36.66 -17.89 63.26
N ARG A 27 37.04 -19.14 63.59
CA ARG A 27 36.09 -20.15 64.09
C ARG A 27 35.73 -19.78 65.53
N SER A 28 34.45 -19.55 65.81
CA SER A 28 33.94 -19.40 67.18
C SER A 28 33.96 -20.75 67.91
N LEU A 29 34.62 -20.82 69.06
CA LEU A 29 34.76 -22.04 69.89
C LEU A 29 33.62 -22.22 70.92
N HIS A 30 32.42 -21.68 70.67
CA HIS A 30 31.27 -21.90 71.56
C HIS A 30 30.35 -23.01 71.05
N VAL A 31 30.24 -24.08 71.84
CA VAL A 31 29.37 -25.25 71.63
C VAL A 31 27.99 -25.00 72.23
N SER A 32 27.25 -24.05 71.65
CA SER A 32 25.82 -23.89 71.96
C SER A 32 25.03 -24.02 70.66
N LEU A 33 24.08 -24.96 70.63
CA LEU A 33 23.15 -25.16 69.51
C LEU A 33 22.39 -23.85 69.26
N LYS A 34 22.54 -23.27 68.07
CA LYS A 34 21.71 -22.14 67.65
C LYS A 34 20.26 -22.65 67.59
N LEU A 35 19.39 -22.12 68.47
CA LEU A 35 17.95 -22.23 68.32
C LEU A 35 17.60 -21.91 66.86
N ASN A 36 16.91 -22.83 66.19
CA ASN A 36 16.43 -22.64 64.83
C ASN A 36 15.69 -21.31 64.79
N ASN A 37 16.32 -20.30 64.19
CA ASN A 37 15.65 -19.06 63.86
C ASN A 37 14.45 -19.48 63.00
N LYS A 38 13.23 -19.25 63.50
CA LYS A 38 12.04 -19.30 62.65
C LYS A 38 12.40 -18.59 61.34
N PRO A 39 12.15 -19.19 60.16
CA PRO A 39 12.51 -18.56 58.92
C PRO A 39 11.92 -17.15 58.94
N ARG A 40 12.78 -16.14 58.98
CA ARG A 40 12.33 -14.76 58.85
C ARG A 40 11.57 -14.71 57.52
N ARG A 41 10.35 -14.16 57.52
CA ARG A 41 9.57 -14.00 56.29
C ARG A 41 10.50 -13.40 55.23
N LYS A 42 10.54 -13.96 54.02
CA LYS A 42 11.43 -13.51 52.93
C LYS A 42 11.16 -12.06 52.50
N ILE A 43 10.09 -11.48 52.99
CA ILE A 43 9.65 -10.12 52.72
C ILE A 43 10.38 -9.17 53.67
N LYS A 44 10.94 -8.09 53.13
CA LYS A 44 11.43 -6.97 53.95
C LYS A 44 10.21 -6.36 54.64
N SER A 45 10.18 -6.33 55.98
CA SER A 45 9.19 -5.53 56.70
C SER A 45 9.43 -4.06 56.36
N LEU A 46 8.62 -3.50 55.45
CA LEU A 46 8.64 -2.08 55.15
C LEU A 46 8.18 -1.31 56.38
N LYS A 47 8.80 -0.15 56.65
CA LYS A 47 8.32 0.74 57.71
C LYS A 47 6.98 1.33 57.28
N ILE A 48 6.06 1.42 58.24
CA ILE A 48 4.66 1.84 58.06
C ILE A 48 4.54 3.22 57.36
N GLU A 49 5.57 4.06 57.47
CA GLU A 49 5.67 5.39 56.86
C GLU A 49 5.86 5.37 55.33
N ASP A 50 6.43 4.30 54.76
CA ASP A 50 6.69 4.19 53.31
C ASP A 50 5.45 3.69 52.53
N LEU A 51 4.40 3.22 53.23
CA LEU A 51 3.11 2.77 52.68
C LEU A 51 2.06 3.90 52.56
N ARG A 52 2.47 5.14 52.86
CA ARG A 52 1.63 6.29 53.23
C ARG A 52 0.54 6.77 52.25
N ILE A 53 0.38 6.20 51.07
CA ILE A 53 -0.61 6.69 50.08
C ILE A 53 -1.81 5.74 49.93
N LEU A 54 -1.78 4.53 50.51
CA LEU A 54 -2.89 3.56 50.43
C LEU A 54 -3.36 2.99 51.79
N SER A 55 -2.82 3.48 52.92
CA SER A 55 -2.78 2.70 54.17
C SER A 55 -3.92 2.92 55.17
N GLU A 56 -4.61 4.06 55.21
CA GLU A 56 -5.61 4.29 56.28
C GLU A 56 -6.92 3.51 56.08
N ILE A 57 -7.42 3.45 54.84
CA ILE A 57 -8.65 2.71 54.50
C ILE A 57 -8.40 1.19 54.54
N ASN A 58 -7.30 0.72 53.93
CA ASN A 58 -6.96 -0.70 53.85
C ASN A 58 -6.55 -1.32 55.21
N GLN A 59 -6.11 -0.53 56.19
CA GLN A 59 -5.80 -1.05 57.53
C GLN A 59 -7.05 -1.31 58.38
N SER A 60 -8.13 -0.56 58.16
CA SER A 60 -9.35 -0.63 58.98
C SER A 60 -10.26 -1.83 58.64
N VAL A 61 -10.25 -2.27 57.38
CA VAL A 61 -11.17 -3.29 56.85
C VAL A 61 -10.50 -4.68 56.85
N PRO A 62 -11.10 -5.74 57.43
CA PRO A 62 -10.60 -7.11 57.33
C PRO A 62 -10.37 -7.56 55.88
N ALA A 63 -9.41 -8.46 55.64
CA ALA A 63 -9.11 -8.93 54.29
C ALA A 63 -10.31 -9.62 53.63
N GLU A 64 -11.12 -10.33 54.42
CA GLU A 64 -12.35 -11.00 53.99
C GLU A 64 -13.44 -10.03 53.53
N GLU A 65 -13.45 -8.80 54.03
CA GLU A 65 -14.43 -7.78 53.62
C GLU A 65 -13.98 -7.06 52.33
N LEU A 66 -12.66 -6.95 52.10
CA LEU A 66 -12.11 -6.42 50.84
C LEU A 66 -12.19 -7.44 49.69
N PHE A 67 -12.03 -8.73 50.00
CA PHE A 67 -12.03 -9.83 49.06
C PHE A 67 -12.96 -10.95 49.56
N PRO A 68 -14.29 -10.77 49.47
CA PRO A 68 -15.24 -11.77 49.94
C PRO A 68 -15.16 -13.05 49.10
N PRO A 69 -15.27 -14.24 49.72
CA PRO A 69 -15.37 -15.49 48.99
C PRO A 69 -16.70 -15.58 48.24
N TYR A 70 -16.80 -16.43 47.22
CA TYR A 70 -18.07 -16.60 46.52
C TYR A 70 -19.18 -17.16 47.41
N ASP A 71 -20.33 -16.52 47.34
CA ASP A 71 -21.57 -16.98 47.97
C ASP A 71 -22.12 -18.23 47.26
N GLU A 72 -23.06 -18.92 47.91
CA GLU A 72 -23.73 -20.07 47.29
C GLU A 72 -24.52 -19.69 46.02
N ASN A 73 -25.08 -18.47 46.00
CA ASN A 73 -25.78 -17.92 44.84
C ASN A 73 -24.81 -17.63 43.69
N ASP A 74 -23.60 -17.13 43.99
CA ASP A 74 -22.56 -16.90 43.00
C ASP A 74 -22.07 -18.22 42.41
N LYS A 75 -21.86 -19.23 43.27
CA LYS A 75 -21.50 -20.59 42.84
C LYS A 75 -22.57 -21.22 41.93
N GLN A 76 -23.85 -20.97 42.18
CA GLN A 76 -24.93 -21.40 41.29
C GLN A 76 -24.89 -20.64 39.96
N SER A 77 -24.63 -19.33 39.98
CA SER A 77 -24.49 -18.50 38.78
C SER A 77 -23.31 -18.93 37.92
N LEU A 78 -22.17 -19.26 38.54
CA LEU A 78 -20.97 -19.77 37.87
C LEU A 78 -21.24 -21.12 37.17
N LYS A 79 -22.04 -22.00 37.78
CA LYS A 79 -22.44 -23.28 37.17
C LYS A 79 -23.23 -23.12 35.87
N ASN A 80 -23.96 -22.02 35.73
CA ASN A 80 -24.70 -21.73 34.50
C ASN A 80 -23.80 -21.22 33.37
N ILE A 81 -22.63 -20.66 33.70
CA ILE A 81 -21.74 -19.98 32.75
C ILE A 81 -20.57 -20.89 32.33
N TYR A 82 -19.95 -21.59 33.28
CA TYR A 82 -18.70 -22.33 33.10
C TYR A 82 -18.89 -23.84 33.09
N THR A 83 -17.96 -24.56 32.47
CA THR A 83 -17.93 -26.03 32.47
C THR A 83 -17.46 -26.58 33.82
N GLU A 84 -17.75 -27.85 34.10
CA GLU A 84 -17.33 -28.51 35.34
C GLU A 84 -15.79 -28.49 35.54
N GLU A 85 -15.03 -28.66 34.45
CA GLU A 85 -13.57 -28.57 34.45
C GLU A 85 -13.09 -27.16 34.84
N GLN A 86 -13.73 -26.12 34.30
CA GLN A 86 -13.43 -24.73 34.60
C GLN A 86 -13.82 -24.38 36.04
N LEU A 87 -14.96 -24.85 36.53
CA LEU A 87 -15.39 -24.67 37.92
C LEU A 87 -14.40 -25.28 38.90
N LYS A 88 -13.88 -26.48 38.61
CA LYS A 88 -12.86 -27.13 39.42
C LYS A 88 -11.58 -26.28 39.47
N ALA A 89 -11.20 -25.64 38.36
CA ALA A 89 -10.05 -24.73 38.33
C ALA A 89 -10.30 -23.45 39.14
N ILE A 90 -11.52 -22.89 39.10
CA ILE A 90 -11.91 -21.73 39.91
C ILE A 90 -11.85 -22.08 41.41
N GLN A 91 -12.43 -23.22 41.81
CA GLN A 91 -12.39 -23.69 43.20
C GLN A 91 -10.96 -23.89 43.68
N ALA A 92 -10.12 -24.55 42.88
CA ALA A 92 -8.70 -24.71 43.21
C ALA A 92 -7.96 -23.36 43.30
N GLY A 93 -8.37 -22.36 42.52
CA GLY A 93 -7.83 -21.00 42.59
C GLY A 93 -8.23 -20.26 43.88
N GLU A 94 -9.49 -20.34 44.29
CA GLU A 94 -9.97 -19.77 45.56
C GLU A 94 -9.31 -20.44 46.77
N GLU A 95 -9.16 -21.77 46.74
CA GLU A 95 -8.50 -22.52 47.82
C GLU A 95 -7.00 -22.22 47.92
N ALA A 96 -6.35 -21.86 46.80
CA ALA A 96 -4.91 -21.63 46.76
C ALA A 96 -4.50 -20.18 47.05
N ILE A 97 -5.39 -19.20 46.83
CA ILE A 97 -5.07 -17.77 46.95
C ILE A 97 -5.65 -17.21 48.24
N ASP A 98 -4.78 -16.95 49.22
CA ASP A 98 -5.19 -16.38 50.51
C ASP A 98 -5.51 -14.86 50.39
N PRO A 99 -6.67 -14.38 50.89
CA PRO A 99 -7.06 -12.97 50.80
C PRO A 99 -6.15 -12.06 51.65
N GLU A 100 -5.54 -12.58 52.72
CA GLU A 100 -4.55 -11.85 53.50
C GLU A 100 -3.30 -11.51 52.66
N ASP A 101 -2.85 -12.43 51.81
CA ASP A 101 -1.69 -12.21 50.95
C ASP A 101 -1.97 -11.14 49.89
N LEU A 102 -3.19 -11.12 49.32
CA LEU A 102 -3.63 -10.05 48.43
C LEU A 102 -3.64 -8.69 49.13
N LYS A 103 -4.09 -8.62 50.38
CA LYS A 103 -4.14 -7.38 51.17
C LYS A 103 -2.75 -6.80 51.46
N TYR A 104 -1.79 -7.64 51.85
CA TYR A 104 -0.46 -7.18 52.26
C TYR A 104 0.56 -7.08 51.12
N GLN A 105 0.41 -7.90 50.08
CA GLN A 105 1.40 -8.06 49.00
C GLN A 105 0.84 -7.73 47.61
N GLY A 106 -0.47 -7.60 47.45
CA GLY A 106 -1.11 -7.34 46.17
C GLY A 106 -0.73 -5.98 45.58
N ILE A 107 -0.28 -5.99 44.33
CA ILE A 107 0.05 -4.79 43.57
C ILE A 107 -0.62 -4.90 42.20
N LEU A 108 -1.14 -3.79 41.68
CA LEU A 108 -1.63 -3.73 40.30
C LEU A 108 -0.45 -3.95 39.34
N ARG A 109 -0.59 -4.96 38.48
CA ARG A 109 0.46 -5.37 37.56
C ARG A 109 0.52 -4.39 36.38
N HIS A 110 1.72 -3.90 36.05
CA HIS A 110 1.97 -2.95 34.94
C HIS A 110 3.15 -3.35 34.04
N ASP A 111 3.59 -4.61 34.10
CA ASP A 111 4.67 -5.13 33.27
C ASP A 111 4.20 -5.48 31.85
N MET A 112 5.16 -5.81 30.97
CA MET A 112 4.89 -6.19 29.57
C MET A 112 4.05 -7.46 29.42
N GLY A 113 3.94 -8.28 30.47
CA GLY A 113 3.13 -9.50 30.48
C GLY A 113 1.68 -9.28 30.91
N THR A 114 1.28 -8.03 31.21
CA THR A 114 -0.11 -7.70 31.52
C THR A 114 -1.00 -7.68 30.29
N LEU A 115 -2.23 -8.15 30.45
CA LEU A 115 -3.28 -7.94 29.45
C LEU A 115 -3.85 -6.52 29.61
N HIS A 116 -3.86 -5.75 28.53
CA HIS A 116 -4.40 -4.39 28.51
C HIS A 116 -5.94 -4.32 28.44
N TYR A 117 -6.60 -5.47 28.45
CA TYR A 117 -8.04 -5.62 28.42
C TYR A 117 -8.44 -6.74 29.39
N PHE A 118 -9.68 -6.69 29.86
CA PHE A 118 -10.23 -7.73 30.71
C PHE A 118 -10.80 -8.85 29.83
N ASP A 119 -10.38 -10.09 30.11
CA ASP A 119 -10.85 -11.27 29.41
C ASP A 119 -10.80 -12.49 30.33
N ASN A 120 -11.80 -13.36 30.20
CA ASN A 120 -11.89 -14.56 31.02
C ASN A 120 -11.08 -15.73 30.40
N LEU A 121 -10.64 -15.60 29.14
CA LEU A 121 -9.84 -16.60 28.41
C LEU A 121 -10.48 -18.01 28.38
N ASP A 122 -11.81 -18.07 28.44
CA ASP A 122 -12.60 -19.30 28.50
C ASP A 122 -12.75 -19.97 27.13
N LYS A 123 -12.82 -19.17 26.06
CA LYS A 123 -13.03 -19.60 24.68
C LYS A 123 -11.91 -19.09 23.77
N SER A 124 -11.51 -19.92 22.81
CA SER A 124 -10.57 -19.50 21.77
C SER A 124 -11.25 -18.57 20.76
N ARG A 125 -10.64 -17.41 20.54
CA ARG A 125 -11.07 -16.39 19.59
C ARG A 125 -10.36 -16.60 18.27
N ALA A 126 -11.14 -16.74 17.20
CA ALA A 126 -10.62 -17.12 15.88
C ALA A 126 -9.53 -16.20 15.29
N ALA A 127 -9.44 -14.92 15.67
CA ALA A 127 -8.46 -13.96 15.12
C ALA A 127 -7.29 -13.63 16.07
N LEU A 128 -7.47 -13.81 17.38
CA LEU A 128 -6.49 -13.44 18.40
C LEU A 128 -5.69 -14.65 18.88
N ASP A 129 -6.38 -15.79 19.03
CA ASP A 129 -5.78 -17.01 19.56
C ASP A 129 -5.26 -17.90 18.44
N ARG A 130 -4.35 -18.80 18.80
CA ARG A 130 -3.87 -19.83 17.88
C ARG A 130 -5.00 -20.80 17.55
N LYS A 131 -5.00 -21.32 16.32
CA LYS A 131 -5.91 -22.40 15.93
C LYS A 131 -5.68 -23.60 16.85
N LYS A 132 -6.75 -24.31 17.18
CA LYS A 132 -6.67 -25.51 18.01
C LYS A 132 -5.89 -26.58 17.25
N GLU A 133 -4.84 -27.11 17.88
CA GLU A 133 -4.07 -28.23 17.35
C GLU A 133 -4.77 -29.55 17.68
N TYR A 134 -4.62 -30.55 16.81
CA TYR A 134 -5.11 -31.91 17.05
C TYR A 134 -4.26 -32.58 18.14
N GLU A 135 -4.95 -32.98 19.22
CA GLU A 135 -4.38 -33.68 20.37
C GLU A 135 -4.74 -35.17 20.25
N GLY A 136 -3.92 -35.94 19.54
CA GLY A 136 -4.12 -37.37 19.39
C GLY A 136 -2.98 -38.04 18.62
N PRO A 137 -2.90 -39.39 18.64
CA PRO A 137 -2.00 -40.08 17.73
C PRO A 137 -2.43 -39.80 16.28
N TYR A 138 -1.43 -39.56 15.43
CA TYR A 138 -1.64 -39.46 13.98
C TYR A 138 -1.83 -40.86 13.39
N ASP A 139 -2.77 -41.00 12.46
CA ASP A 139 -3.02 -42.26 11.79
C ASP A 139 -1.83 -42.57 10.85
N PRO A 140 -1.19 -43.73 10.98
CA PRO A 140 -0.06 -44.09 10.14
C PRO A 140 -0.47 -44.37 8.68
N GLU A 141 -1.76 -44.66 8.44
CA GLU A 141 -2.33 -44.96 7.11
C GLU A 141 -2.95 -43.72 6.45
N LEU A 142 -2.68 -42.52 6.97
CA LEU A 142 -3.17 -41.26 6.41
C LEU A 142 -2.74 -41.11 4.94
N ARG A 143 -3.72 -41.03 4.04
CA ARG A 143 -3.49 -40.81 2.60
C ARG A 143 -4.53 -39.87 2.01
N GLU A 144 -4.24 -39.32 0.85
CA GLU A 144 -5.23 -38.61 0.06
C GLU A 144 -6.32 -39.58 -0.43
N ALA A 145 -7.56 -39.11 -0.41
CA ALA A 145 -8.72 -39.88 -0.82
C ALA A 145 -8.75 -40.07 -2.34
N ASN A 146 -9.14 -41.27 -2.78
CA ASN A 146 -9.40 -41.54 -4.20
C ASN A 146 -10.67 -40.81 -4.68
N LEU A 147 -10.88 -40.70 -6.00
CA LEU A 147 -12.05 -39.99 -6.54
C LEU A 147 -13.39 -40.55 -6.03
N THR A 148 -13.54 -41.88 -5.97
CA THR A 148 -14.75 -42.54 -5.44
C THR A 148 -14.94 -42.29 -3.95
N GLU A 149 -13.84 -42.30 -3.18
CA GLU A 149 -13.83 -42.03 -1.73
C GLU A 149 -14.16 -40.56 -1.45
N ASN A 150 -13.65 -39.63 -2.26
CA ASN A 150 -13.97 -38.20 -2.21
C ASN A 150 -15.46 -37.95 -2.45
N ILE A 151 -16.05 -38.62 -3.45
CA ILE A 151 -17.50 -38.52 -3.70
C ILE A 151 -18.28 -39.04 -2.50
N GLY A 152 -17.87 -40.17 -1.92
CA GLY A 152 -18.48 -40.71 -0.71
C GLY A 152 -18.38 -39.76 0.49
N ALA A 153 -17.20 -39.19 0.74
CA ALA A 153 -16.97 -38.22 1.81
C ALA A 153 -17.78 -36.92 1.60
N ALA A 154 -17.89 -36.43 0.36
CA ALA A 154 -18.70 -35.28 0.03
C ALA A 154 -20.19 -35.53 0.26
N LEU A 155 -20.71 -36.71 -0.08
CA LEU A 155 -22.09 -37.10 0.20
C LEU A 155 -22.36 -37.19 1.71
N GLN A 156 -21.45 -37.77 2.48
CA GLN A 156 -21.56 -37.83 3.94
C GLN A 156 -21.53 -36.43 4.58
N ALA A 157 -20.67 -35.53 4.09
CA ALA A 157 -20.62 -34.14 4.53
C ALA A 157 -21.90 -33.40 4.16
N ALA A 158 -22.40 -33.58 2.93
CA ALA A 158 -23.67 -33.01 2.47
C ALA A 158 -24.84 -33.46 3.35
N GLN A 159 -24.92 -34.76 3.66
CA GLN A 159 -25.94 -35.31 4.53
C GLN A 159 -25.88 -34.68 5.92
N LYS A 160 -24.71 -34.63 6.56
CA LYS A 160 -24.53 -34.01 7.88
C LYS A 160 -24.92 -32.52 7.93
N VAL A 161 -24.64 -31.78 6.86
CA VAL A 161 -25.01 -30.36 6.76
C VAL A 161 -26.50 -30.21 6.55
N LEU A 162 -27.11 -31.05 5.68
CA LEU A 162 -28.52 -30.97 5.34
C LEU A 162 -29.44 -31.45 6.46
N GLU A 163 -29.05 -32.47 7.23
CA GLU A 163 -29.80 -32.94 8.41
C GLU A 163 -30.02 -31.83 9.45
N LYS A 164 -29.06 -30.90 9.58
CA LYS A 164 -29.15 -29.78 10.53
C LYS A 164 -29.95 -28.60 9.98
N THR A 165 -30.29 -28.62 8.70
CA THR A 165 -31.02 -27.53 8.06
C THR A 165 -32.51 -27.88 7.96
N PRO A 166 -33.42 -26.92 8.20
CA PRO A 166 -34.84 -27.14 7.96
C PRO A 166 -35.09 -27.51 6.51
N ASN A 167 -36.05 -28.41 6.28
CA ASN A 167 -36.35 -28.96 4.95
C ASN A 167 -36.62 -27.84 3.94
N PRO A 168 -35.86 -27.74 2.84
CA PRO A 168 -36.04 -26.69 1.84
C PRO A 168 -37.44 -26.70 1.19
N LEU A 169 -38.06 -27.87 1.11
CA LEU A 169 -39.40 -28.06 0.55
C LEU A 169 -40.49 -27.42 1.39
N GLU A 170 -40.32 -27.32 2.71
CA GLU A 170 -41.27 -26.64 3.61
C GLU A 170 -41.18 -25.12 3.49
N VAL A 171 -40.01 -24.59 3.14
CA VAL A 171 -39.75 -23.14 3.01
C VAL A 171 -40.25 -22.59 1.67
N ASN A 172 -40.33 -23.43 0.65
CA ASN A 172 -40.81 -23.05 -0.69
C ASN A 172 -42.33 -23.30 -0.88
N VAL A 173 -43.05 -23.74 0.15
CA VAL A 173 -44.52 -23.75 0.17
C VAL A 173 -45.01 -22.32 0.38
N VAL A 174 -44.96 -21.52 -0.68
CA VAL A 174 -45.65 -20.23 -0.76
C VAL A 174 -47.00 -20.49 -1.43
N ASP A 175 -48.08 -20.09 -0.76
CA ASP A 175 -49.47 -20.22 -1.19
C ASP A 175 -49.68 -20.05 -2.72
N ASP A 176 -50.30 -21.06 -3.32
CA ASP A 176 -50.54 -21.28 -4.76
C ASP A 176 -51.42 -20.21 -5.47
N ARG A 177 -51.33 -18.91 -5.15
CA ARG A 177 -52.23 -17.92 -5.76
C ARG A 177 -51.61 -16.72 -6.45
N LYS A 178 -50.40 -16.23 -6.16
CA LYS A 178 -49.87 -15.05 -6.88
C LYS A 178 -48.35 -14.88 -6.84
N THR A 179 -47.57 -15.69 -7.57
CA THR A 179 -46.25 -15.27 -8.09
C THR A 179 -45.65 -16.35 -9.00
N ALA A 180 -46.16 -16.44 -10.22
CA ALA A 180 -45.51 -17.18 -11.30
C ALA A 180 -44.90 -16.17 -12.28
N GLN A 181 -43.88 -15.40 -11.84
CA GLN A 181 -43.03 -14.55 -12.68
C GLN A 181 -41.99 -13.79 -11.83
N SER A 182 -40.87 -14.43 -11.52
CA SER A 182 -39.54 -13.80 -11.36
C SER A 182 -38.54 -14.86 -10.90
N ASP A 183 -37.48 -15.11 -11.68
CA ASP A 183 -36.35 -15.97 -11.31
C ASP A 183 -35.64 -15.53 -10.01
N GLU A 184 -35.97 -14.34 -9.51
CA GLU A 184 -35.36 -13.67 -8.35
C GLU A 184 -35.67 -14.34 -7.00
N ASN A 185 -36.77 -15.08 -6.88
CA ASN A 185 -37.20 -15.71 -5.63
C ASN A 185 -36.98 -17.23 -5.57
N PHE A 186 -36.35 -17.83 -6.60
CA PHE A 186 -36.03 -19.26 -6.59
C PHE A 186 -34.89 -19.53 -5.59
N LYS A 187 -35.24 -20.12 -4.44
CA LYS A 187 -34.24 -20.61 -3.49
C LYS A 187 -33.82 -22.02 -3.92
N PRO A 188 -32.56 -22.23 -4.33
CA PRO A 188 -32.08 -23.56 -4.69
C PRO A 188 -32.22 -24.51 -3.49
N ILE A 189 -32.46 -25.78 -3.78
CA ILE A 189 -32.63 -26.86 -2.79
C ILE A 189 -31.47 -26.88 -1.78
N ILE A 190 -30.25 -26.59 -2.26
CA ILE A 190 -29.07 -26.39 -1.42
C ILE A 190 -28.68 -24.92 -1.50
N SER A 191 -28.73 -24.22 -0.35
CA SER A 191 -28.29 -22.83 -0.28
C SER A 191 -26.79 -22.71 -0.59
N ARG A 192 -26.36 -21.58 -1.18
CA ARG A 192 -24.93 -21.30 -1.41
C ARG A 192 -24.11 -21.46 -0.13
N LEU A 193 -24.61 -20.98 1.01
CA LEU A 193 -23.92 -21.13 2.30
C LEU A 193 -23.74 -22.60 2.69
N ASN A 194 -24.73 -23.45 2.43
CA ASN A 194 -24.61 -24.89 2.69
C ASN A 194 -23.57 -25.54 1.76
N VAL A 195 -23.50 -25.15 0.49
CA VAL A 195 -22.43 -25.63 -0.41
C VAL A 195 -21.05 -25.29 0.15
N TRP A 196 -20.86 -24.07 0.66
CA TRP A 196 -19.58 -23.67 1.27
C TRP A 196 -19.27 -24.46 2.54
N LYS A 197 -20.26 -24.69 3.41
CA LYS A 197 -20.09 -25.56 4.59
C LYS A 197 -19.73 -26.99 4.22
N ILE A 198 -20.32 -27.54 3.15
CA ILE A 198 -20.01 -28.88 2.67
C ILE A 198 -18.56 -28.94 2.19
N MET A 199 -18.11 -27.95 1.42
CA MET A 199 -16.73 -27.88 0.94
C MET A 199 -15.70 -27.71 2.06
N ASP A 200 -16.09 -27.05 3.16
CA ASP A 200 -15.23 -26.85 4.34
C ASP A 200 -15.15 -28.13 5.19
N THR A 201 -16.29 -28.78 5.40
CA THR A 201 -16.40 -30.00 6.24
C THR A 201 -15.99 -31.29 5.53
N MET A 202 -16.00 -31.34 4.19
CA MET A 202 -15.59 -32.53 3.46
C MET A 202 -14.11 -32.82 3.68
N SER A 203 -13.81 -34.08 3.96
CA SER A 203 -12.43 -34.55 4.01
C SER A 203 -11.87 -34.78 2.62
N LEU A 204 -10.60 -34.43 2.42
CA LEU A 204 -9.79 -34.85 1.26
C LEU A 204 -8.83 -36.00 1.61
N ALA A 205 -8.79 -36.42 2.88
CA ALA A 205 -7.90 -37.45 3.39
C ALA A 205 -8.68 -38.63 3.99
N MET A 206 -8.15 -39.83 3.78
CA MET A 206 -8.66 -41.07 4.34
C MET A 206 -7.65 -41.61 5.35
N GLY A 207 -8.17 -42.00 6.51
CA GLY A 207 -7.46 -42.83 7.48
C GLY A 207 -8.00 -44.25 7.47
N LYS A 208 -7.52 -45.05 8.44
CA LYS A 208 -7.92 -46.46 8.60
C LYS A 208 -9.42 -46.63 8.84
N ASN A 209 -10.03 -45.68 9.56
CA ASN A 209 -11.42 -45.73 9.99
C ASN A 209 -12.36 -44.85 9.14
N GLY A 210 -11.90 -44.37 7.98
CA GLY A 210 -12.69 -43.56 7.04
C GLY A 210 -12.17 -42.12 6.84
N PRO A 211 -13.02 -41.20 6.35
CA PRO A 211 -12.62 -39.83 6.04
C PRO A 211 -12.30 -39.02 7.30
N ILE A 212 -11.14 -38.37 7.30
CA ILE A 212 -10.68 -37.54 8.44
C ILE A 212 -11.22 -36.11 8.30
N PRO A 213 -12.05 -35.61 9.22
CA PRO A 213 -12.61 -34.27 9.09
C PRO A 213 -11.50 -33.22 8.99
N ARG A 214 -11.71 -32.19 8.18
CA ARG A 214 -10.84 -31.00 8.16
C ARG A 214 -10.89 -30.24 9.48
N ASP A 215 -12.09 -30.10 10.04
CA ASP A 215 -12.30 -29.47 11.34
C ASP A 215 -11.84 -30.39 12.47
N ASN A 216 -10.87 -29.93 13.25
CA ASN A 216 -10.31 -30.64 14.41
C ASN A 216 -9.75 -32.04 14.09
N GLY A 217 -9.37 -32.31 12.85
CA GLY A 217 -8.77 -33.58 12.44
C GLY A 217 -7.24 -33.54 12.36
N GLN A 218 -6.66 -34.66 11.97
CA GLN A 218 -5.20 -34.82 11.83
C GLN A 218 -4.61 -33.94 10.72
N VAL A 219 -5.40 -33.62 9.69
CA VAL A 219 -4.96 -32.76 8.58
C VAL A 219 -5.18 -31.30 8.97
N GLN A 220 -4.22 -30.74 9.70
CA GLN A 220 -4.29 -29.38 10.21
C GLN A 220 -3.75 -28.34 9.22
N ASP A 221 -4.38 -27.17 9.21
CA ASP A 221 -3.87 -25.97 8.54
C ASP A 221 -2.87 -25.23 9.45
N PHE A 222 -1.58 -25.25 9.09
CA PHE A 222 -0.53 -24.46 9.78
C PHE A 222 -0.58 -22.95 9.49
N THR A 223 -1.58 -22.50 8.73
CA THR A 223 -1.76 -21.07 8.43
C THR A 223 -2.23 -20.31 9.67
N ALA A 224 -1.63 -19.15 9.92
CA ALA A 224 -2.06 -18.24 10.98
C ALA A 224 -3.54 -17.85 10.83
N PRO A 225 -4.24 -17.54 11.94
CA PRO A 225 -5.61 -17.07 11.89
C PRO A 225 -5.74 -15.82 10.99
N GLY A 226 -6.84 -15.75 10.25
CA GLY A 226 -7.11 -14.60 9.38
C GLY A 226 -7.42 -13.34 10.19
N LEU A 227 -6.86 -12.21 9.76
CA LEU A 227 -7.19 -10.91 10.35
C LEU A 227 -8.59 -10.44 9.92
N PRO A 228 -9.30 -9.70 10.78
CA PRO A 228 -10.58 -9.12 10.40
C PRO A 228 -10.39 -8.11 9.25
N LYS A 229 -11.40 -8.02 8.36
CA LYS A 229 -11.36 -7.15 7.17
C LYS A 229 -11.02 -5.68 7.46
N ARG A 230 -11.34 -5.21 8.67
CA ARG A 230 -11.02 -3.87 9.19
C ARG A 230 -10.25 -4.00 10.50
N PHE A 231 -9.01 -4.46 10.43
CA PHE A 231 -8.19 -4.68 11.63
C PHE A 231 -7.61 -3.39 12.21
N LEU A 232 -7.10 -2.50 11.35
CA LEU A 232 -6.59 -1.20 11.78
C LEU A 232 -7.61 -0.11 11.43
N PRO A 233 -7.79 0.91 12.29
CA PRO A 233 -8.44 2.15 11.89
C PRO A 233 -7.61 2.73 10.74
N ARG A 234 -8.14 2.54 9.54
CA ARG A 234 -7.50 2.94 8.30
C ARG A 234 -7.76 4.42 8.17
N ASP A 235 -6.76 5.23 8.52
CA ASP A 235 -6.77 6.69 8.43
C ASP A 235 -7.04 7.15 6.98
N GLY A 236 -8.26 7.02 6.43
CA GLY A 236 -8.74 7.64 5.18
C GLY A 236 -7.94 7.43 3.88
N LYS A 237 -6.73 6.86 3.91
CA LYS A 237 -5.71 6.91 2.86
C LYS A 237 -6.02 6.01 1.68
N ASP A 238 -6.97 5.10 1.85
CA ASP A 238 -7.38 4.14 0.83
C ASP A 238 -8.61 4.57 0.04
N LEU A 239 -9.13 5.78 0.28
CA LEU A 239 -10.17 6.36 -0.58
C LEU A 239 -9.69 6.61 -2.02
N ASN A 240 -8.37 6.61 -2.25
CA ASN A 240 -7.78 6.70 -3.60
C ASN A 240 -7.61 5.33 -4.29
N ALA A 241 -8.04 4.23 -3.68
CA ALA A 241 -7.70 2.89 -4.16
C ALA A 241 -8.51 2.40 -5.37
N LYS A 242 -9.49 3.16 -5.88
CA LYS A 242 -10.17 2.86 -7.16
C LYS A 242 -10.65 4.14 -7.86
N THR A 243 -9.75 5.00 -8.28
CA THR A 243 -9.97 5.53 -9.64
C THR A 243 -9.89 4.29 -10.51
N GLU A 244 -11.00 3.82 -11.07
CA GLU A 244 -10.96 2.76 -12.07
C GLU A 244 -10.07 3.30 -13.20
N ASN A 245 -8.79 2.90 -13.17
CA ASN A 245 -7.87 3.26 -14.22
C ASN A 245 -8.45 2.66 -15.50
N ASP A 246 -8.59 3.49 -16.52
CA ASP A 246 -9.05 3.05 -17.83
C ASP A 246 -8.17 1.86 -18.27
N THR A 247 -8.78 0.84 -18.89
CA THR A 247 -8.07 -0.38 -19.32
C THR A 247 -6.90 -0.06 -20.26
N ARG A 248 -6.93 1.10 -20.91
CA ARG A 248 -5.88 1.62 -21.80
C ARG A 248 -4.66 2.20 -21.07
N ASP A 249 -4.77 2.53 -19.77
CA ASP A 249 -3.67 3.00 -18.92
C ASP A 249 -3.69 2.26 -17.57
N PRO A 250 -3.37 0.96 -17.55
CA PRO A 250 -3.44 0.15 -16.32
C PRO A 250 -2.48 0.66 -15.23
N ASP A 251 -1.35 1.25 -15.65
CA ASP A 251 -0.30 1.78 -14.79
C ASP A 251 -0.64 3.19 -14.25
N GLY A 252 -1.65 3.86 -14.80
CA GLY A 252 -2.05 5.22 -14.41
C GLY A 252 -0.98 6.28 -14.71
N VAL A 253 -0.21 6.11 -15.80
CA VAL A 253 0.88 7.00 -16.20
C VAL A 253 0.39 8.43 -16.43
N TYR A 254 -0.83 8.59 -16.95
CA TYR A 254 -1.40 9.88 -17.31
C TYR A 254 -2.28 10.51 -16.22
N ASN A 255 -2.56 9.82 -15.10
CA ASN A 255 -3.44 10.33 -14.05
C ASN A 255 -3.00 11.71 -13.52
N ASN A 256 -1.70 11.87 -13.27
CA ASN A 256 -1.13 13.15 -12.84
C ASN A 256 -1.19 14.23 -13.93
N LEU A 257 -1.12 13.83 -15.20
CA LEU A 257 -1.23 14.76 -16.32
C LEU A 257 -2.67 15.25 -16.45
N ILE A 258 -3.65 14.34 -16.43
CA ILE A 258 -5.08 14.62 -16.48
C ILE A 258 -5.47 15.60 -15.36
N ALA A 259 -5.03 15.34 -14.13
CA ALA A 259 -5.30 16.22 -12.99
C ALA A 259 -4.70 17.64 -13.16
N GLN A 260 -3.57 17.77 -13.87
CA GLN A 260 -2.90 19.07 -14.08
C GLN A 260 -3.45 19.85 -15.28
N THR A 261 -3.77 19.17 -16.38
CA THR A 261 -4.15 19.83 -17.64
C THR A 261 -5.67 19.87 -17.84
N GLY A 262 -6.43 19.04 -17.13
CA GLY A 262 -7.87 18.87 -17.35
C GLY A 262 -8.20 18.18 -18.67
N LEU A 263 -7.22 17.56 -19.33
CA LEU A 263 -7.42 16.83 -20.59
C LEU A 263 -8.01 15.45 -20.31
N THR A 264 -8.82 14.96 -21.23
CA THR A 264 -9.29 13.57 -21.20
C THR A 264 -8.22 12.60 -21.71
N LEU A 265 -8.32 11.33 -21.34
CA LEU A 265 -7.37 10.30 -21.81
C LEU A 265 -7.43 10.15 -23.34
N ASP A 266 -8.62 10.25 -23.94
CA ASP A 266 -8.83 10.18 -25.39
C ASP A 266 -8.06 11.28 -26.13
N GLU A 267 -8.13 12.52 -25.63
CA GLU A 267 -7.38 13.65 -26.19
C GLU A 267 -5.87 13.43 -26.08
N ILE A 268 -5.39 12.91 -24.96
CA ILE A 268 -3.96 12.62 -24.74
C ILE A 268 -3.47 11.58 -25.74
N LEU A 269 -4.23 10.50 -25.95
CA LEU A 269 -3.89 9.44 -26.89
C LEU A 269 -4.02 9.88 -28.35
N ALA A 270 -4.88 10.85 -28.66
CA ALA A 270 -5.04 11.41 -30.00
C ALA A 270 -3.87 12.30 -30.44
N PHE A 271 -3.09 12.86 -29.52
CA PHE A 271 -1.95 13.71 -29.89
C PHE A 271 -0.88 12.96 -30.68
N LYS A 272 -0.36 13.62 -31.72
CA LYS A 272 0.77 13.15 -32.51
C LYS A 272 2.05 13.32 -31.70
N ILE A 273 2.46 12.27 -31.03
CA ILE A 273 3.64 12.25 -30.16
C ILE A 273 4.78 11.49 -30.85
N LYS A 274 5.96 12.10 -30.92
CA LYS A 274 7.16 11.43 -31.47
C LYS A 274 8.41 11.78 -30.70
N VAL A 275 9.25 10.76 -30.47
CA VAL A 275 10.59 10.94 -29.93
C VAL A 275 11.53 11.35 -31.06
N LEU A 276 12.17 12.50 -30.93
CA LEU A 276 13.07 13.04 -31.95
C LEU A 276 14.53 12.69 -31.68
N VAL A 277 14.94 12.78 -30.42
CA VAL A 277 16.33 12.56 -30.01
C VAL A 277 16.36 11.66 -28.79
N GLN A 278 17.21 10.65 -28.84
CA GLN A 278 17.53 9.80 -27.71
C GLN A 278 19.05 9.70 -27.60
N HIS A 279 19.56 9.98 -26.41
CA HIS A 279 21.00 9.92 -26.11
C HIS A 279 21.24 9.13 -24.83
N ARG A 280 22.28 8.31 -24.84
CA ARG A 280 22.86 7.76 -23.61
C ARG A 280 23.92 8.73 -23.13
N VAL A 281 23.69 9.34 -21.98
CA VAL A 281 24.60 10.28 -21.32
C VAL A 281 25.22 9.60 -20.10
N SER A 282 26.38 10.10 -19.64
CA SER A 282 27.00 9.58 -18.42
C SER A 282 27.52 10.74 -17.57
N ASN A 283 27.39 10.60 -16.26
CA ASN A 283 27.97 11.51 -15.29
C ASN A 283 29.09 10.78 -14.54
N GLN A 284 30.28 11.38 -14.43
CA GLN A 284 31.38 10.80 -13.67
C GLN A 284 31.24 11.20 -12.20
N THR A 285 31.04 10.21 -11.33
CA THR A 285 30.91 10.39 -9.88
C THR A 285 32.07 9.71 -9.14
N ARG A 286 32.18 9.92 -7.83
CA ARG A 286 33.16 9.20 -6.99
C ARG A 286 32.98 7.68 -7.05
N LEU A 287 31.74 7.19 -7.23
CA LEU A 287 31.42 5.77 -7.36
C LEU A 287 31.60 5.24 -8.80
N GLY A 288 32.06 6.09 -9.73
CA GLY A 288 32.26 5.75 -11.14
C GLY A 288 31.27 6.44 -12.09
N LYS A 289 31.22 5.92 -13.33
CA LYS A 289 30.35 6.45 -14.40
C LYS A 289 28.91 6.02 -14.17
N VAL A 290 28.04 6.97 -13.85
CA VAL A 290 26.60 6.75 -13.74
C VAL A 290 25.95 7.03 -15.09
N PRO A 291 25.40 6.02 -15.79
CA PRO A 291 24.70 6.23 -17.04
C PRO A 291 23.32 6.86 -16.80
N GLY A 292 22.82 7.61 -17.78
CA GLY A 292 21.45 8.08 -17.84
C GLY A 292 20.98 8.15 -19.28
N GLN A 293 19.68 8.03 -19.50
CA GLN A 293 19.05 8.26 -20.78
C GLN A 293 18.53 9.69 -20.84
N TYR A 294 18.78 10.38 -21.94
CA TYR A 294 18.17 11.66 -22.28
C TYR A 294 17.25 11.46 -23.47
N VAL A 295 16.02 11.98 -23.37
CA VAL A 295 14.99 11.87 -24.42
C VAL A 295 14.40 13.25 -24.69
N LEU A 296 14.30 13.62 -25.96
CA LEU A 296 13.58 14.79 -26.44
C LEU A 296 12.41 14.31 -27.32
N ALA A 297 11.20 14.65 -26.90
CA ALA A 297 9.96 14.31 -27.57
C ALA A 297 9.17 15.57 -27.95
N ILE A 298 8.32 15.41 -28.96
CA ILE A 298 7.32 16.40 -29.35
C ILE A 298 5.92 15.82 -29.15
N ALA A 299 4.97 16.71 -28.89
CA ALA A 299 3.54 16.41 -28.88
C ALA A 299 2.83 17.51 -29.67
N GLY A 300 1.86 17.15 -30.53
CA GLY A 300 1.07 18.14 -31.25
C GLY A 300 -0.31 17.61 -31.60
N ASN A 301 -1.28 18.52 -31.74
CA ASN A 301 -2.65 18.18 -32.09
C ASN A 301 -2.89 18.11 -33.61
N GLY A 302 -1.89 18.45 -34.43
CA GLY A 302 -2.05 18.58 -35.88
C GLY A 302 -2.87 19.80 -36.31
N ASP A 303 -3.24 20.66 -35.36
CA ASP A 303 -4.08 21.84 -35.59
C ASP A 303 -3.50 23.04 -34.83
N GLY A 304 -2.27 23.39 -35.18
CA GLY A 304 -1.63 24.61 -34.70
C GLY A 304 -1.18 24.60 -33.23
N ARG A 305 -1.14 23.46 -32.53
CA ARG A 305 -0.47 23.35 -31.22
C ARG A 305 0.67 22.35 -31.28
N LEU A 306 1.80 22.76 -30.71
CA LEU A 306 2.99 21.92 -30.61
C LEU A 306 3.66 22.17 -29.26
N GLY A 307 4.12 21.10 -28.64
CA GLY A 307 4.91 21.11 -27.43
C GLY A 307 6.20 20.34 -27.61
N LEU A 308 7.25 20.82 -26.93
CA LEU A 308 8.56 20.18 -26.87
C LEU A 308 8.83 19.79 -25.41
N GLY A 309 9.18 18.53 -25.20
CA GLY A 309 9.46 17.98 -23.87
C GLY A 309 10.79 17.26 -23.84
N GLU A 310 11.58 17.51 -22.82
CA GLU A 310 12.81 16.77 -22.55
C GLU A 310 12.77 16.13 -21.16
N ALA A 311 13.38 14.96 -21.04
CA ALA A 311 13.54 14.27 -19.77
C ALA A 311 14.88 13.54 -19.72
N LYS A 312 15.38 13.33 -18.50
CA LYS A 312 16.57 12.54 -18.21
C LYS A 312 16.30 11.64 -17.01
N GLY A 313 16.68 10.37 -17.10
CA GLY A 313 16.49 9.40 -16.02
C GLY A 313 17.44 8.21 -16.14
N GLY A 314 17.44 7.34 -15.13
CA GLY A 314 18.24 6.11 -15.14
C GLY A 314 17.64 5.05 -16.07
N ASP A 315 16.31 4.88 -16.02
CA ASP A 315 15.58 3.95 -16.88
C ASP A 315 15.09 4.61 -18.18
N GLY A 316 15.25 3.90 -19.29
CA GLY A 316 14.89 4.39 -20.62
C GLY A 316 13.38 4.48 -20.85
N GLY A 317 12.61 3.51 -20.36
CA GLY A 317 11.16 3.46 -20.54
C GLY A 317 10.46 4.59 -19.79
N GLN A 318 10.78 4.74 -18.50
CA GLN A 318 10.26 5.85 -17.69
C GLN A 318 10.66 7.22 -18.24
N THR A 319 11.91 7.39 -18.66
CA THR A 319 12.38 8.67 -19.23
C THR A 319 11.61 9.05 -20.50
N LEU A 320 11.28 8.07 -21.34
CA LEU A 320 10.50 8.29 -22.55
C LEU A 320 9.09 8.78 -22.20
N ASN A 321 8.42 8.15 -21.23
CA ASN A 321 7.09 8.60 -20.76
C ASN A 321 7.14 10.00 -20.16
N LEU A 322 8.16 10.30 -19.34
CA LEU A 322 8.36 11.64 -18.78
C LEU A 322 8.58 12.71 -19.86
N ALA A 323 9.33 12.38 -20.92
CA ALA A 323 9.53 13.30 -22.05
C ALA A 323 8.21 13.56 -22.81
N LYS A 324 7.39 12.52 -23.04
CA LYS A 324 6.06 12.66 -23.66
C LYS A 324 5.13 13.53 -22.81
N ILE A 325 5.03 13.23 -21.51
CA ILE A 325 4.23 14.00 -20.55
C ILE A 325 4.67 15.46 -20.51
N SER A 326 5.99 15.71 -20.46
CA SER A 326 6.57 17.06 -20.51
C SER A 326 6.21 17.78 -21.82
N ALA A 327 6.22 17.08 -22.95
CA ALA A 327 5.86 17.67 -24.25
C ALA A 327 4.38 18.09 -24.29
N ILE A 328 3.46 17.25 -23.77
CA ILE A 328 2.02 17.56 -23.70
C ILE A 328 1.78 18.77 -22.80
N LYS A 329 2.42 18.82 -21.62
CA LYS A 329 2.32 19.97 -20.70
C LYS A 329 2.78 21.28 -21.33
N ASN A 330 3.80 21.21 -22.20
CA ASN A 330 4.42 22.38 -22.81
C ASN A 330 3.83 22.75 -24.19
N MET A 331 2.66 22.23 -24.56
CA MET A 331 2.02 22.60 -25.84
C MET A 331 1.68 24.09 -25.89
N ARG A 332 2.09 24.75 -26.98
CA ARG A 332 1.81 26.15 -27.25
C ARG A 332 1.15 26.32 -28.63
N PRO A 333 0.29 27.34 -28.81
CA PRO A 333 -0.26 27.66 -30.11
C PRO A 333 0.84 28.22 -31.03
N ILE A 334 0.90 27.69 -32.24
CA ILE A 334 1.77 28.13 -33.34
C ILE A 334 0.88 28.84 -34.36
N PRO A 335 1.16 30.12 -34.67
CA PRO A 335 0.44 30.82 -35.72
C PRO A 335 0.76 30.19 -37.08
N ARG A 336 -0.27 29.98 -37.90
CA ARG A 336 -0.17 29.41 -39.26
C ARG A 336 -0.93 30.30 -40.24
N TYR A 337 -0.33 30.56 -41.40
CA TYR A 337 -0.98 31.20 -42.53
C TYR A 337 -1.79 30.15 -43.32
N GLU A 338 -3.06 30.44 -43.59
CA GLU A 338 -4.01 29.53 -44.26
C GLU A 338 -4.07 28.13 -43.61
N ASN A 339 -3.82 28.03 -42.30
CA ASN A 339 -3.70 26.76 -41.56
C ASN A 339 -2.70 25.74 -42.15
N ARG A 340 -1.81 26.15 -43.06
CA ARG A 340 -0.92 25.23 -43.81
C ARG A 340 0.56 25.57 -43.71
N THR A 341 0.93 26.85 -43.62
CA THR A 341 2.35 27.30 -43.63
C THR A 341 2.61 28.36 -42.57
N ILE A 342 3.85 28.79 -42.41
CA ILE A 342 4.25 29.85 -41.46
C ILE A 342 4.05 31.25 -42.07
N PHE A 343 4.06 32.27 -41.23
CA PHE A 343 4.07 33.66 -41.68
C PHE A 343 5.48 34.10 -42.10
N GLY A 344 5.65 34.35 -43.40
CA GLY A 344 6.89 34.89 -43.96
C GLY A 344 8.10 33.96 -43.83
N GLU A 345 9.26 34.56 -43.59
CA GLU A 345 10.52 33.84 -43.36
C GLU A 345 10.98 34.10 -41.93
N VAL A 346 11.36 33.04 -41.21
CA VAL A 346 11.75 33.14 -39.81
C VAL A 346 13.07 32.43 -39.57
N ASP A 347 13.98 33.17 -38.95
CA ASP A 347 15.31 32.70 -38.57
C ASP A 347 15.42 32.63 -37.05
N ALA A 348 16.00 31.55 -36.53
CA ALA A 348 16.30 31.41 -35.11
C ALA A 348 17.68 30.78 -34.89
N LYS A 349 18.32 31.18 -33.78
CA LYS A 349 19.61 30.67 -33.33
C LYS A 349 19.51 30.09 -31.93
N VAL A 350 20.04 28.89 -31.74
CA VAL A 350 20.26 28.25 -30.43
C VAL A 350 21.69 27.72 -30.41
N SER A 351 22.52 28.30 -29.54
CA SER A 351 23.97 28.04 -29.50
C SER A 351 24.59 28.24 -30.90
N ALA A 352 25.33 27.25 -31.43
CA ALA A 352 25.89 27.31 -32.77
C ALA A 352 24.85 27.02 -33.88
N VAL A 353 23.69 26.43 -33.56
CA VAL A 353 22.69 26.04 -34.57
C VAL A 353 21.91 27.27 -35.02
N ARG A 354 21.84 27.49 -36.34
CA ARG A 354 20.98 28.49 -36.99
C ARG A 354 19.98 27.74 -37.87
N VAL A 355 18.71 28.06 -37.76
CA VAL A 355 17.61 27.48 -38.55
C VAL A 355 16.92 28.62 -39.29
N LYS A 356 16.64 28.38 -40.57
CA LYS A 356 15.95 29.29 -41.47
C LYS A 356 14.71 28.58 -42.01
N LEU A 357 13.53 29.03 -41.61
CA LEU A 357 12.23 28.50 -42.03
C LEU A 357 11.59 29.46 -43.03
N MET A 358 11.09 28.92 -44.14
CA MET A 358 10.55 29.71 -45.23
C MET A 358 9.13 29.24 -45.55
N ALA A 359 8.18 30.18 -45.55
CA ALA A 359 6.83 29.94 -46.07
C ALA A 359 6.88 29.53 -47.55
N ARG A 360 5.97 28.65 -47.94
CA ARG A 360 5.87 28.12 -49.31
C ARG A 360 4.43 28.13 -49.80
N PRO A 361 4.21 28.21 -51.13
CA PRO A 361 2.87 28.14 -51.71
C PRO A 361 2.23 26.76 -51.47
N PRO A 362 0.90 26.64 -51.59
CA PRO A 362 0.21 25.37 -51.36
C PRO A 362 0.60 24.32 -52.39
N GLY A 363 0.67 23.07 -51.95
CA GLY A 363 1.09 21.93 -52.77
C GLY A 363 2.61 21.78 -52.89
N PHE A 364 3.39 22.56 -52.14
CA PHE A 364 4.85 22.43 -52.11
C PHE A 364 5.30 21.24 -51.25
N GLY A 365 4.56 20.99 -50.17
CA GLY A 365 4.84 19.96 -49.17
C GLY A 365 5.96 20.31 -48.19
N LEU A 366 6.32 19.34 -47.34
CA LEU A 366 7.37 19.51 -46.32
C LEU A 366 8.75 19.13 -46.88
N ARG A 367 9.49 20.11 -47.40
CA ARG A 367 10.87 19.92 -47.89
C ARG A 367 11.87 20.41 -46.86
N CYS A 368 12.03 19.60 -45.81
CA CYS A 368 12.80 19.95 -44.62
C CYS A 368 13.66 18.78 -44.12
N GLN A 369 14.58 19.04 -43.20
CA GLN A 369 15.26 17.98 -42.44
C GLN A 369 14.24 17.13 -41.66
N HIS A 370 14.47 15.82 -41.52
CA HIS A 370 13.56 14.87 -40.84
C HIS A 370 13.05 15.34 -39.47
N LEU A 371 13.88 15.95 -38.62
CA LEU A 371 13.43 16.47 -37.31
C LEU A 371 12.39 17.58 -37.47
N ILE A 372 12.60 18.48 -38.44
CA ILE A 372 11.72 19.60 -38.74
C ILE A 372 10.43 19.10 -39.40
N PHE A 373 10.53 18.08 -40.24
CA PHE A 373 9.39 17.42 -40.87
C PHE A 373 8.41 16.88 -39.82
N GLU A 374 8.92 16.15 -38.81
CA GLU A 374 8.08 15.60 -37.74
C GLU A 374 7.43 16.70 -36.89
N MET A 375 8.17 17.77 -36.59
CA MET A 375 7.65 18.93 -35.87
C MET A 375 6.56 19.66 -36.66
N ALA A 376 6.78 19.88 -37.95
CA ALA A 376 5.81 20.52 -38.84
C ALA A 376 4.52 19.68 -38.94
N ARG A 377 4.65 18.37 -39.16
CA ARG A 377 3.52 17.44 -39.24
C ARG A 377 2.72 17.36 -37.93
N ALA A 378 3.39 17.39 -36.78
CA ALA A 378 2.74 17.40 -35.47
C ALA A 378 2.04 18.74 -35.18
N ALA A 379 2.58 19.86 -35.68
CA ALA A 379 1.98 21.19 -35.56
C ALA A 379 0.83 21.43 -36.56
N GLY A 380 0.67 20.60 -37.60
CA GLY A 380 -0.29 20.84 -38.68
C GLY A 380 0.21 21.80 -39.76
N ILE A 381 1.51 21.81 -40.02
CA ILE A 381 2.10 22.56 -41.14
C ILE A 381 2.30 21.56 -42.28
N ASP A 382 1.79 21.89 -43.46
CA ASP A 382 1.82 21.05 -44.66
C ASP A 382 2.86 21.54 -45.68
N ASP A 383 3.04 22.85 -45.81
CA ASP A 383 4.01 23.45 -46.75
C ASP A 383 5.10 24.20 -46.00
N LEU A 384 6.35 23.72 -46.11
CA LEU A 384 7.50 24.38 -45.47
C LEU A 384 8.78 24.02 -46.20
N ALA A 385 9.66 25.01 -46.39
CA ALA A 385 11.05 24.78 -46.71
C ALA A 385 11.92 25.21 -45.52
N ALA A 386 12.87 24.36 -45.12
CA ALA A 386 13.76 24.67 -44.00
C ALA A 386 15.21 24.36 -44.34
N ARG A 387 16.12 25.25 -43.89
CA ARG A 387 17.56 25.07 -44.02
C ARG A 387 18.25 25.26 -42.67
N VAL A 388 19.24 24.41 -42.40
CA VAL A 388 20.12 24.51 -41.23
C VAL A 388 21.54 24.77 -41.73
N PRO A 389 21.91 26.05 -42.01
CA PRO A 389 23.15 26.39 -42.71
C PRO A 389 24.42 26.17 -41.88
N HIS A 390 24.35 26.20 -40.55
CA HIS A 390 25.52 26.07 -39.67
C HIS A 390 25.57 24.69 -39.01
N ALA A 391 25.76 24.61 -37.69
CA ALA A 391 25.79 23.36 -36.94
C ALA A 391 24.43 22.65 -36.99
N ARG A 392 24.43 21.32 -37.01
CA ARG A 392 23.23 20.47 -37.13
C ARG A 392 23.04 19.54 -35.93
N ASN A 393 23.35 20.02 -34.72
CA ASN A 393 23.12 19.26 -33.49
C ASN A 393 21.60 19.03 -33.30
N LYS A 394 21.17 17.76 -33.26
CA LYS A 394 19.76 17.36 -33.27
C LYS A 394 18.92 18.04 -32.18
N MET A 395 19.41 18.05 -30.94
CA MET A 395 18.70 18.66 -29.80
C MET A 395 18.52 20.17 -30.02
N ASN A 396 19.60 20.87 -30.38
CA ASN A 396 19.57 22.32 -30.59
C ASN A 396 18.81 22.71 -31.86
N THR A 397 18.81 21.88 -32.91
CA THR A 397 17.97 22.06 -34.10
C THR A 397 16.50 22.04 -33.71
N CYS A 398 16.04 21.07 -32.93
CA CYS A 398 14.64 21.01 -32.48
C CYS A 398 14.27 22.25 -31.63
N LYS A 399 15.14 22.64 -30.69
CA LYS A 399 14.94 23.85 -29.87
C LYS A 399 14.92 25.14 -30.71
N ALA A 400 15.78 25.25 -31.72
CA ALA A 400 15.81 26.40 -32.63
C ALA A 400 14.57 26.47 -33.52
N VAL A 401 14.11 25.34 -34.04
CA VAL A 401 12.87 25.25 -34.84
C VAL A 401 11.67 25.64 -33.99
N TYR A 402 11.56 25.08 -32.77
CA TYR A 402 10.47 25.41 -31.85
C TYR A 402 10.45 26.91 -31.53
N LYS A 403 11.63 27.49 -31.27
CA LYS A 403 11.78 28.94 -31.08
C LYS A 403 11.35 29.74 -32.31
N ALA A 404 11.77 29.33 -33.52
CA ALA A 404 11.40 30.00 -34.77
C ALA A 404 9.88 29.97 -35.00
N LEU A 405 9.23 28.83 -34.77
CA LEU A 405 7.78 28.70 -34.94
C LEU A 405 6.99 29.60 -33.97
N LEU A 406 7.52 29.85 -32.77
CA LEU A 406 6.91 30.75 -31.79
C LEU A 406 7.22 32.23 -32.04
N SER A 407 8.35 32.55 -32.69
CA SER A 407 8.78 33.93 -32.96
C SER A 407 8.31 34.48 -34.30
N GLN A 408 7.23 33.93 -34.86
CA GLN A 408 6.66 34.42 -36.12
C GLN A 408 6.07 35.82 -35.92
N LEU A 409 6.24 36.69 -36.91
CA LEU A 409 5.62 38.01 -36.92
C LEU A 409 4.24 37.91 -37.56
N ILE A 410 3.19 38.15 -36.77
CA ILE A 410 1.81 38.09 -37.27
C ILE A 410 1.53 39.38 -38.06
N PRO A 411 1.02 39.30 -39.30
CA PRO A 411 0.67 40.46 -40.13
C PRO A 411 -0.20 41.50 -39.42
N ASP A 412 -1.16 41.05 -38.61
CA ASP A 412 -2.08 41.90 -37.86
C ASP A 412 -1.38 42.70 -36.74
N GLU A 413 -0.34 42.13 -36.13
CA GLU A 413 0.48 42.83 -35.14
C GLU A 413 1.38 43.88 -35.82
N ILE A 414 1.94 43.55 -36.98
CA ILE A 414 2.73 44.51 -37.78
C ILE A 414 1.85 45.68 -38.24
N ALA A 415 0.64 45.39 -38.72
CA ALA A 415 -0.30 46.41 -39.18
C ALA A 415 -0.68 47.38 -38.06
N ARG A 416 -0.97 46.85 -36.86
CA ARG A 416 -1.22 47.64 -35.64
C ARG A 416 -0.01 48.49 -35.26
N GLY A 417 1.20 47.92 -35.26
CA GLY A 417 2.42 48.64 -34.91
C GLY A 417 2.80 49.75 -35.90
N ARG A 418 2.48 49.59 -37.19
CA ARG A 418 2.79 50.58 -38.24
C ARG A 418 1.64 51.54 -38.55
N GLY A 419 0.43 51.30 -38.04
CA GLY A 419 -0.77 52.06 -38.41
C GLY A 419 -1.15 51.95 -39.89
N LYS A 420 -0.70 50.88 -40.58
CA LYS A 420 -0.93 50.66 -42.01
C LYS A 420 -1.57 49.31 -42.23
N LYS A 421 -2.59 49.24 -43.09
CA LYS A 421 -3.25 47.99 -43.46
C LYS A 421 -2.27 47.11 -44.25
N LEU A 422 -2.02 45.90 -43.76
CA LEU A 422 -1.21 44.90 -44.44
C LEU A 422 -2.16 43.91 -45.14
N VAL A 423 -2.34 44.09 -46.44
CA VAL A 423 -3.32 43.33 -47.23
C VAL A 423 -2.67 42.06 -47.77
N ASP A 424 -3.32 40.92 -47.52
CA ASP A 424 -3.00 39.66 -48.19
C ASP A 424 -3.64 39.64 -49.59
N VAL A 425 -2.80 39.79 -50.61
CA VAL A 425 -3.21 39.85 -52.03
C VAL A 425 -3.90 38.55 -52.47
N ARG A 426 -3.44 37.40 -51.97
CA ARG A 426 -3.98 36.09 -52.36
C ARG A 426 -5.42 35.93 -51.88
N ARG A 427 -5.68 36.26 -50.61
CA ARG A 427 -7.03 36.24 -50.03
C ARG A 427 -8.01 37.18 -50.75
N VAL A 428 -7.55 38.38 -51.12
CA VAL A 428 -8.39 39.34 -51.87
C VAL A 428 -8.72 38.82 -53.26
N TYR A 429 -7.74 38.25 -53.96
CA TYR A 429 -7.92 37.75 -55.31
C TYR A 429 -8.98 36.62 -55.40
N TYR A 430 -8.97 35.69 -54.44
CA TYR A 430 -9.91 34.56 -54.41
C TYR A 430 -11.20 34.85 -53.63
N GLY A 431 -11.36 36.05 -53.05
CA GLY A 431 -12.56 36.41 -52.28
C GLY A 431 -12.71 35.65 -50.95
N GLY A 432 -11.65 35.01 -50.43
CA GLY A 432 -11.72 34.14 -49.25
C GLY A 432 -10.37 33.50 -48.90
N GLN A 433 -10.33 32.80 -47.76
CA GLN A 433 -9.22 31.88 -47.47
C GLN A 433 -9.46 30.61 -48.27
N VAL A 434 -8.50 30.27 -49.13
CA VAL A 434 -8.53 29.10 -50.03
C VAL A 434 -7.83 27.93 -49.37
#